data_AF-A0A1H1NVT8-F1
#
_entry.id   AF-A0A1H1NVT8-F1
#
_cell.length_a   1.000
_cell.length_b   1.000
_cell.length_c   1.000
_cell.angle_alpha   90.00
_cell.angle_beta   90.00
_cell.angle_gamma   90.00
#
_symmetry.space_group_name_H-M   'P 1'
#
loop_
_entity.id
_entity.type
_entity.pdbx_description
1 polymer ?
#
loop_
_entity_poly.entity_id
_entity_poly.type
_entity_poly.pdbx_seq_one_letter_code
_entity_poly.pdbx_strand_id
1 'polypeptide(L)'
;MKKLILFIAALLFSTFFYDQSIGLNLFLFSILTVVILFINNKPHFKNWKTQIYTIAYLITGLTIFFHSSSLSIIANLVAFFTLIGHLSETKSSIYISWLNGLYTTIAGLFYRNFALSTPKPNTENLEKKDKIDYLHWAKIILIPTVILITFIALYKEGNPVFSNLIEQIDFGFINIQWVLVAGLGYYLFSNIHTPIEVEPATELDLQTENTLHKTAAFSIPKLKQENQLGVILIALLNALIVMYLLTDITFITTQQEIKASLYSAQVHNGINALIASIVIAIMILLYVFRDNLNFYEQNASLKRLAFTWIVLNILLVLSIVFKNSQYIYYFGLTYKRIGVIVYLLLATIGLVTTLLKINGAKNNWYLFRINTQAAFAILVISSTINWDYHITNYNFNYAKSMDYKYVIALSDNNTLLLNEQLDNENLNGDSIHQIEEKYHNYVYQLRTNNWQELRYDNFKIDTE
;
A
#
# COMPACT_ATOMS: atom_id res chain seq x y z
N MET A 1 28.72 18.09 -4.04
CA MET A 1 27.89 17.68 -2.88
C MET A 1 26.82 16.63 -3.24
N LYS A 2 25.93 16.85 -4.22
CA LYS A 2 24.84 15.91 -4.55
C LYS A 2 25.30 14.46 -4.82
N LYS A 3 26.35 14.25 -5.61
CA LYS A 3 26.87 12.89 -5.92
C LYS A 3 27.44 12.15 -4.70
N LEU A 4 28.06 12.86 -3.76
CA LEU A 4 28.60 12.28 -2.52
C LEU A 4 27.48 11.73 -1.63
N ILE A 5 26.37 12.48 -1.54
CA ILE A 5 25.19 12.08 -0.76
C ILE A 5 24.58 10.80 -1.36
N LEU A 6 24.46 10.69 -2.69
CA LEU A 6 23.96 9.48 -3.35
C LEU A 6 24.90 8.28 -3.13
N PHE A 7 26.21 8.50 -3.13
CA PHE A 7 27.19 7.46 -2.85
C PHE A 7 27.08 6.95 -1.40
N ILE A 8 26.97 7.86 -0.42
CA ILE A 8 26.75 7.48 0.99
C ILE A 8 25.44 6.71 1.14
N ALA A 9 24.36 7.18 0.50
CA ALA A 9 23.06 6.50 0.53
C ALA A 9 23.14 5.09 -0.06
N ALA A 10 23.93 4.89 -1.11
CA ALA A 10 24.17 3.59 -1.72
C ALA A 10 24.90 2.61 -0.79
N LEU A 11 25.92 3.07 -0.06
CA LEU A 11 26.61 2.25 0.94
C LEU A 11 25.66 1.88 2.09
N LEU A 12 24.90 2.85 2.60
CA LEU A 12 23.88 2.61 3.63
C LEU A 12 22.82 1.60 3.17
N PHE A 13 22.35 1.70 1.93
CA PHE A 13 21.42 0.74 1.36
C PHE A 13 21.97 -0.69 1.39
N SER A 14 23.25 -0.87 1.03
CA SER A 14 23.88 -2.18 1.14
C SER A 14 24.03 -2.64 2.58
N THR A 15 24.42 -1.76 3.50
CA THR A 15 24.47 -2.08 4.94
C THR A 15 23.11 -2.50 5.50
N PHE A 16 22.01 -1.96 4.97
CA PHE A 16 20.66 -2.27 5.42
C PHE A 16 20.13 -3.61 4.90
N PHE A 17 20.45 -3.99 3.65
CA PHE A 17 19.79 -5.11 2.97
C PHE A 17 20.70 -6.28 2.57
N TYR A 18 22.03 -6.12 2.60
CA TYR A 18 22.93 -7.20 2.20
C TYR A 18 22.93 -8.34 3.22
N ASP A 19 22.46 -9.51 2.79
CA ASP A 19 22.32 -10.72 3.62
C ASP A 19 21.44 -10.50 4.86
N GLN A 20 20.43 -9.64 4.74
CA GLN A 20 19.50 -9.28 5.81
C GLN A 20 18.05 -9.58 5.42
N SER A 21 17.29 -10.08 6.38
CA SER A 21 15.82 -10.16 6.32
C SER A 21 15.16 -8.80 6.56
N ILE A 22 13.85 -8.71 6.32
CA ILE A 22 13.10 -7.46 6.49
C ILE A 22 12.75 -7.25 7.98
N GLY A 23 13.08 -6.05 8.47
CA GLY A 23 12.80 -5.58 9.82
C GLY A 23 13.05 -4.07 9.93
N LEU A 24 13.83 -3.66 10.94
CA LEU A 24 14.22 -2.26 11.17
C LEU A 24 14.87 -1.61 9.93
N ASN A 25 15.64 -2.37 9.15
CA ASN A 25 16.30 -1.92 7.93
C ASN A 25 15.38 -1.20 6.94
N LEU A 26 14.14 -1.68 6.75
CA LEU A 26 13.19 -1.08 5.80
C LEU A 26 12.64 0.26 6.31
N PHE A 27 12.47 0.40 7.64
CA PHE A 27 12.12 1.69 8.24
C PHE A 27 13.27 2.69 8.11
N LEU A 28 14.51 2.27 8.37
CA LEU A 28 15.70 3.10 8.20
C LEU A 28 15.89 3.51 6.73
N PHE A 29 15.63 2.59 5.79
CA PHE A 29 15.60 2.90 4.37
C PHE A 29 14.51 3.92 4.02
N SER A 30 13.34 3.84 4.64
CA SER A 30 12.25 4.81 4.45
C SER A 30 12.67 6.21 4.91
N ILE A 31 13.33 6.32 6.06
CA ILE A 31 13.91 7.58 6.55
C ILE A 31 14.97 8.11 5.57
N LEU A 32 15.93 7.26 5.17
CA LEU A 32 17.00 7.65 4.24
C LEU A 32 16.41 8.16 2.92
N THR A 33 15.41 7.48 2.37
CA THR A 33 14.71 7.89 1.16
C THR A 33 14.07 9.28 1.30
N VAL A 34 13.36 9.52 2.40
CA VAL A 34 12.75 10.84 2.67
C VAL A 34 13.82 11.92 2.80
N VAL A 35 14.95 11.66 3.45
CA VAL A 35 16.06 12.61 3.56
C VAL A 35 16.62 12.97 2.18
N ILE A 36 16.84 11.98 1.31
CA ILE A 36 17.33 12.20 -0.06
C ILE A 36 16.32 13.03 -0.86
N LEU A 37 15.04 12.68 -0.80
CA LEU A 37 13.99 13.41 -1.50
C LEU A 37 13.85 14.85 -0.97
N PHE A 38 13.92 15.06 0.34
CA PHE A 38 13.83 16.37 0.98
C PHE A 38 14.99 17.28 0.57
N ILE A 39 16.23 16.79 0.64
CA ILE A 39 17.42 17.58 0.27
C ILE A 39 17.35 18.07 -1.18
N ASN A 40 16.83 17.25 -2.08
CA ASN A 40 16.78 17.57 -3.51
C ASN A 40 15.51 18.33 -3.93
N ASN A 41 14.41 18.22 -3.18
CA ASN A 41 13.09 18.76 -3.57
C ASN A 41 12.44 19.63 -2.48
N LYS A 42 13.25 20.34 -1.67
CA LYS A 42 12.81 21.17 -0.51
C LYS A 42 11.54 22.00 -0.74
N PRO A 43 11.35 22.71 -1.88
CA PRO A 43 10.15 23.53 -2.08
C PRO A 43 8.85 22.72 -2.06
N HIS A 44 8.87 21.48 -2.59
CA HIS A 44 7.68 20.63 -2.68
C HIS A 44 7.22 20.12 -1.31
N PHE A 45 8.14 19.93 -0.35
CA PHE A 45 7.80 19.49 1.02
C PHE A 45 7.05 20.53 1.86
N LYS A 46 6.89 21.77 1.35
CA LYS A 46 5.96 22.75 1.94
C LYS A 46 4.49 22.44 1.65
N ASN A 47 4.21 21.62 0.64
CA ASN A 47 2.86 21.21 0.29
C ASN A 47 2.33 20.20 1.31
N TRP A 48 1.14 20.46 1.86
CA TRP A 48 0.50 19.59 2.85
C TRP A 48 0.27 18.16 2.32
N LYS A 49 -0.02 17.99 1.02
CA LYS A 49 -0.19 16.64 0.41
C LYS A 49 1.12 15.86 0.42
N THR A 50 2.23 16.52 0.12
CA THR A 50 3.57 15.91 0.16
C THR A 50 3.91 15.47 1.58
N GLN A 51 3.53 16.26 2.59
CA GLN A 51 3.70 15.89 4.00
C GLN A 51 2.85 14.66 4.36
N ILE A 52 1.59 14.59 3.92
CA ILE A 52 0.74 13.41 4.14
C ILE A 52 1.34 12.16 3.52
N TYR A 53 1.79 12.21 2.26
CA TYR A 53 2.39 11.04 1.63
C TYR A 53 3.74 10.65 2.26
N THR A 54 4.49 11.62 2.76
CA THR A 54 5.71 11.37 3.54
C THR A 54 5.38 10.65 4.85
N ILE A 55 4.38 11.14 5.58
CA ILE A 55 3.91 10.52 6.83
C ILE A 55 3.37 9.11 6.56
N ALA A 56 2.58 8.91 5.51
CA ALA A 56 2.08 7.59 5.12
C ALA A 56 3.23 6.62 4.82
N TYR A 57 4.25 7.05 4.08
CA TYR A 57 5.42 6.24 3.78
C TYR A 57 6.22 5.88 5.04
N LEU A 58 6.44 6.83 5.95
CA LEU A 58 7.15 6.58 7.20
C LEU A 58 6.36 5.71 8.18
N ILE A 59 5.05 5.93 8.32
CA ILE A 59 4.18 5.11 9.18
C ILE A 59 4.16 3.67 8.69
N THR A 60 4.00 3.43 7.39
CA THR A 60 4.05 2.07 6.84
C THR A 60 5.41 1.41 6.98
N GLY A 61 6.52 2.18 6.95
CA GLY A 61 7.85 1.66 7.28
C GLY A 61 7.96 1.28 8.76
N LEU A 62 7.43 2.14 9.65
CA LEU A 62 7.43 1.91 11.10
C LEU A 62 6.58 0.70 11.49
N THR A 63 5.45 0.47 10.82
CA THR A 63 4.58 -0.66 11.14
C THR A 63 5.24 -1.99 10.82
N ILE A 64 6.11 -2.06 9.82
CA ILE A 64 6.89 -3.28 9.50
C ILE A 64 7.84 -3.65 10.63
N PHE A 65 8.40 -2.65 11.33
CA PHE A 65 9.18 -2.88 12.55
C PHE A 65 8.33 -3.45 13.69
N PHE A 66 7.06 -3.01 13.83
CA PHE A 66 6.16 -3.50 14.87
C PHE A 66 5.53 -4.87 14.56
N HIS A 67 5.12 -5.09 13.32
CA HIS A 67 4.53 -6.33 12.84
C HIS A 67 4.92 -6.52 11.37
N SER A 68 5.77 -7.51 11.11
CA SER A 68 6.32 -7.78 9.78
C SER A 68 5.30 -8.51 8.90
N SER A 69 4.18 -7.84 8.61
CA SER A 69 3.09 -8.37 7.81
C SER A 69 3.28 -8.04 6.32
N SER A 70 2.91 -8.98 5.44
CA SER A 70 2.99 -8.78 3.98
C SER A 70 2.17 -7.57 3.51
N LEU A 71 1.05 -7.30 4.18
CA LEU A 71 0.21 -6.12 3.90
C LEU A 71 0.98 -4.82 4.16
N SER A 72 1.76 -4.75 5.24
CA SER A 72 2.56 -3.57 5.57
C SER A 72 3.68 -3.33 4.56
N ILE A 73 4.34 -4.40 4.11
CA ILE A 73 5.34 -4.31 3.03
C ILE A 73 4.70 -3.79 1.74
N ILE A 74 3.56 -4.33 1.32
CA ILE A 74 2.83 -3.87 0.14
C ILE A 74 2.42 -2.40 0.28
N ALA A 75 1.87 -2.01 1.44
CA ALA A 75 1.47 -0.63 1.70
C ALA A 75 2.66 0.33 1.67
N ASN A 76 3.81 -0.05 2.23
CA ASN A 76 5.04 0.72 2.18
C ASN A 76 5.56 0.91 0.75
N LEU A 77 5.54 -0.14 -0.07
CA LEU A 77 5.92 -0.05 -1.49
C LEU A 77 4.97 0.87 -2.28
N VAL A 78 3.65 0.75 -2.08
CA VAL A 78 2.68 1.65 -2.73
C VAL A 78 2.89 3.09 -2.25
N ALA A 79 3.12 3.32 -0.95
CA ALA A 79 3.40 4.64 -0.39
C ALA A 79 4.71 5.23 -0.92
N PHE A 80 5.75 4.41 -1.11
CA PHE A 80 7.02 4.79 -1.74
C PHE A 80 6.80 5.33 -3.16
N PHE A 81 6.11 4.58 -4.02
CA PHE A 81 5.81 5.02 -5.38
C PHE A 81 4.91 6.26 -5.37
N THR A 82 3.93 6.33 -4.46
CA THR A 82 3.05 7.49 -4.31
C THR A 82 3.85 8.75 -4.01
N LEU A 83 4.76 8.71 -3.03
CA LEU A 83 5.57 9.85 -2.62
C LEU A 83 6.48 10.31 -3.76
N ILE A 84 7.20 9.39 -4.40
CA ILE A 84 8.14 9.72 -5.49
C ILE A 84 7.38 10.34 -6.66
N GLY A 85 6.29 9.73 -7.12
CA GLY A 85 5.57 10.27 -8.25
C GLY A 85 4.79 11.55 -7.93
N HIS A 86 4.31 11.72 -6.69
CA HIS A 86 3.72 13.00 -6.28
C HIS A 86 4.75 14.14 -6.28
N LEU A 87 6.02 13.84 -6.01
CA LEU A 87 7.10 14.81 -6.13
C LEU A 87 7.46 15.14 -7.58
N SER A 88 7.09 14.30 -8.55
CA SER A 88 7.23 14.65 -9.99
C SER A 88 6.25 15.76 -10.36
N GLU A 89 4.97 15.59 -10.06
CA GLU A 89 3.93 16.60 -10.29
C GLU A 89 2.91 16.57 -9.14
N THR A 90 2.89 17.63 -8.34
CA THR A 90 2.10 17.69 -7.10
C THR A 90 0.59 17.79 -7.33
N LYS A 91 0.16 18.17 -8.54
CA LYS A 91 -1.25 18.29 -8.92
C LYS A 91 -1.80 17.02 -9.57
N SER A 92 -0.95 16.05 -9.92
CA SER A 92 -1.39 14.83 -10.58
C SER A 92 -2.28 13.99 -9.67
N SER A 93 -3.14 13.20 -10.29
CA SER A 93 -3.93 12.18 -9.61
C SER A 93 -3.04 11.09 -9.02
N ILE A 94 -3.51 10.43 -7.97
CA ILE A 94 -2.71 9.44 -7.22
C ILE A 94 -2.25 8.25 -8.10
N TYR A 95 -3.08 7.79 -9.04
CA TYR A 95 -2.72 6.71 -9.96
C TYR A 95 -1.65 7.14 -10.97
N ILE A 96 -1.63 8.42 -11.37
CA ILE A 96 -0.54 8.98 -12.18
C ILE A 96 0.71 9.12 -11.34
N SER A 97 0.59 9.49 -10.06
CA SER A 97 1.73 9.46 -9.13
C SER A 97 2.28 8.03 -8.98
N TRP A 98 1.46 6.97 -8.99
CA TRP A 98 2.00 5.60 -9.01
C TRP A 98 2.76 5.30 -10.30
N LEU A 99 2.23 5.70 -11.45
CA LEU A 99 2.91 5.54 -12.75
C LEU A 99 4.26 6.29 -12.76
N ASN A 100 4.25 7.57 -12.38
CA ASN A 100 5.44 8.42 -12.35
C ASN A 100 6.45 7.90 -11.33
N GLY A 101 6.00 7.45 -10.15
CA GLY A 101 6.86 6.89 -9.11
C GLY A 101 7.53 5.59 -9.54
N LEU A 102 6.78 4.67 -10.13
CA LEU A 102 7.31 3.41 -10.65
C LEU A 102 8.30 3.67 -11.79
N TYR A 103 7.94 4.52 -12.76
CA TYR A 103 8.80 4.87 -13.88
C TYR A 103 10.06 5.60 -13.42
N THR A 104 9.94 6.55 -12.49
CA THR A 104 11.09 7.25 -11.90
C THR A 104 12.04 6.26 -11.23
N THR A 105 11.52 5.30 -10.47
CA THR A 105 12.32 4.30 -9.73
C THR A 105 13.13 3.42 -10.67
N ILE A 106 12.54 3.04 -11.81
CA ILE A 106 13.17 2.12 -12.77
C ILE A 106 14.03 2.85 -13.79
N ALA A 107 13.57 3.97 -14.34
CA ALA A 107 14.11 4.58 -15.56
C ALA A 107 14.50 6.06 -15.42
N GLY A 108 14.34 6.67 -14.24
CA GLY A 108 14.69 8.07 -13.97
C GLY A 108 16.08 8.49 -14.45
N LEU A 109 17.11 7.68 -14.18
CA LEU A 109 18.49 7.95 -14.60
C LEU A 109 18.61 7.94 -16.12
N PHE A 110 18.02 6.95 -16.78
CA PHE A 110 18.06 6.81 -18.23
C PHE A 110 17.31 7.96 -18.89
N TYR A 111 16.10 8.26 -18.43
CA TYR A 111 15.30 9.35 -18.96
C TYR A 111 16.06 10.68 -18.89
N ARG A 112 16.66 11.03 -17.75
CA ARG A 112 17.42 12.29 -17.64
C ARG A 112 18.67 12.35 -18.53
N ASN A 113 19.31 11.21 -18.79
CA ASN A 113 20.54 11.16 -19.58
C ASN A 113 20.29 11.01 -21.08
N PHE A 114 19.19 10.37 -21.48
CA PHE A 114 18.88 10.02 -22.87
C PHE A 114 17.71 10.82 -23.47
N ALA A 115 16.80 11.40 -22.66
CA ALA A 115 15.71 12.26 -23.15
C ALA A 115 16.18 13.68 -23.52
N LEU A 116 17.50 13.91 -23.65
CA LEU A 116 18.07 15.13 -24.22
C LEU A 116 17.84 15.17 -25.74
N SER A 117 16.62 15.54 -26.14
CA SER A 117 16.31 16.09 -27.47
C SER A 117 15.11 17.06 -27.48
N THR A 118 14.68 17.57 -26.32
CA THR A 118 13.76 18.71 -26.27
C THR A 118 14.33 19.82 -25.38
N PRO A 119 14.67 21.00 -25.93
CA PRO A 119 15.25 22.09 -25.15
C PRO A 119 14.12 22.75 -24.33
N LYS A 120 14.23 22.72 -23.00
CA LYS A 120 13.46 23.64 -22.15
C LYS A 120 14.02 25.07 -22.36
N PRO A 121 13.17 26.10 -22.55
CA PRO A 121 13.63 27.46 -22.75
C PRO A 121 14.11 28.04 -21.42
N ASN A 122 15.37 28.47 -21.41
CA ASN A 122 16.01 29.47 -20.55
C ASN A 122 15.57 29.59 -19.09
N THR A 123 16.43 29.10 -18.19
CA THR A 123 17.02 29.95 -17.14
C THR A 123 18.31 29.33 -16.60
N GLU A 124 19.32 30.20 -16.50
CA GLU A 124 20.53 30.09 -15.68
C GLU A 124 21.68 29.21 -16.21
N ASN A 125 22.68 29.93 -16.76
CA ASN A 125 24.11 29.65 -16.74
C ASN A 125 24.50 28.18 -16.94
N LEU A 126 24.85 27.86 -18.19
CA LEU A 126 25.75 26.77 -18.52
C LEU A 126 27.11 27.03 -17.86
N GLU A 127 27.21 26.77 -16.55
CA GLU A 127 28.49 26.46 -15.93
C GLU A 127 29.05 25.28 -16.71
N LYS A 128 30.18 25.52 -17.38
CA LYS A 128 30.97 24.47 -18.03
C LYS A 128 31.05 23.30 -17.05
N LYS A 129 30.57 22.15 -17.48
CA LYS A 129 30.67 20.89 -16.73
C LYS A 129 32.17 20.59 -16.64
N ASP A 130 32.82 21.07 -15.58
CA ASP A 130 34.22 20.74 -15.32
C ASP A 130 34.30 19.22 -15.30
N LYS A 131 35.08 18.66 -16.25
CA LYS A 131 35.32 17.23 -16.30
C LYS A 131 35.99 16.90 -14.98
N ILE A 132 35.26 16.21 -14.10
CA ILE A 132 35.80 15.70 -12.85
C ILE A 132 36.99 14.84 -13.25
N ASP A 133 38.20 15.28 -12.91
CA ASP A 133 39.40 14.53 -13.17
C ASP A 133 39.43 13.33 -12.20
N TYR A 134 38.88 12.21 -12.67
CA TYR A 134 38.83 10.97 -11.91
C TYR A 134 40.23 10.51 -11.47
N LEU A 135 41.29 10.84 -12.23
CA LEU A 135 42.66 10.51 -11.89
C LEU A 135 43.17 11.40 -10.74
N HIS A 136 42.82 12.69 -10.73
CA HIS A 136 43.13 13.60 -9.63
C HIS A 136 42.44 13.18 -8.33
N TRP A 137 41.14 12.88 -8.36
CA TRP A 137 40.40 12.40 -7.20
C TRP A 137 40.89 11.03 -6.72
N ALA A 138 41.21 10.11 -7.64
CA ALA A 138 41.81 8.83 -7.29
C ALA A 138 43.16 9.01 -6.58
N LYS A 139 44.03 9.91 -7.05
CA LYS A 139 45.30 10.22 -6.38
C LYS A 139 45.10 10.84 -4.99
N ILE A 140 44.15 11.78 -4.86
CA ILE A 140 43.83 12.44 -3.59
C ILE A 140 43.31 11.45 -2.54
N ILE A 141 42.61 10.39 -2.94
CA ILE A 141 42.09 9.40 -1.99
C ILE A 141 43.10 8.28 -1.77
N LEU A 142 43.66 7.72 -2.84
CA LEU A 142 44.52 6.54 -2.78
C LEU A 142 45.83 6.83 -2.06
N ILE A 143 46.51 7.95 -2.36
CA ILE A 143 47.84 8.24 -1.80
C ILE A 143 47.75 8.39 -0.26
N PRO A 144 46.87 9.24 0.30
CA PRO A 144 46.73 9.33 1.75
C PRO A 144 46.23 8.03 2.39
N THR A 145 45.37 7.26 1.71
CA THR A 145 44.87 5.99 2.24
C THR A 145 45.98 4.95 2.36
N VAL A 146 46.82 4.80 1.34
CA VAL A 146 47.98 3.88 1.37
C VAL A 146 48.95 4.28 2.47
N ILE A 147 49.25 5.58 2.60
CA ILE A 147 50.09 6.09 3.68
C ILE A 147 49.44 5.79 5.04
N LEU A 148 48.15 6.09 5.22
CA LEU A 148 47.43 5.84 6.46
C LEU A 148 47.44 4.36 6.84
N ILE A 149 47.14 3.46 5.90
CA ILE A 149 47.18 2.00 6.13
C ILE A 149 48.59 1.56 6.53
N THR A 150 49.62 2.10 5.88
CA THR A 150 51.02 1.82 6.23
C THR A 150 51.31 2.23 7.68
N PHE A 151 50.88 3.41 8.09
CA PHE A 151 51.05 3.88 9.47
C PHE A 151 50.21 3.07 10.48
N ILE A 152 48.99 2.66 10.13
CA ILE A 152 48.18 1.76 10.98
C ILE A 152 48.91 0.43 11.19
N ALA A 153 49.50 -0.16 10.14
CA ALA A 153 50.27 -1.39 10.26
C ALA A 153 51.52 -1.22 11.14
N LEU A 154 52.25 -0.11 11.00
CA LEU A 154 53.39 0.20 11.87
C LEU A 154 52.98 0.41 13.33
N TYR A 155 51.87 1.09 13.58
CA TYR A 155 51.35 1.32 14.93
C TYR A 155 50.77 0.05 15.55
N LYS A 156 50.23 -0.86 14.73
CA LYS A 156 49.80 -2.19 15.17
C LYS A 156 50.96 -2.98 15.76
N GLU A 157 52.10 -3.02 15.07
CA GLU A 157 53.32 -3.68 15.57
C GLU A 157 53.92 -2.97 16.81
N GLY A 158 53.81 -1.65 16.86
CA GLY A 158 54.42 -0.84 17.92
C GLY A 158 53.62 -0.75 19.24
N ASN A 159 52.33 -1.12 19.26
CA ASN A 159 51.48 -0.99 20.45
C ASN A 159 50.45 -2.13 20.57
N PRO A 160 50.58 -3.04 21.55
CA PRO A 160 49.68 -4.19 21.70
C PRO A 160 48.23 -3.80 22.02
N VAL A 161 47.99 -2.65 22.68
CA VAL A 161 46.62 -2.13 22.92
C VAL A 161 45.98 -1.68 21.61
N PHE A 162 46.74 -0.97 20.77
CA PHE A 162 46.29 -0.56 19.46
C PHE A 162 46.08 -1.77 18.52
N SER A 163 46.94 -2.78 18.61
CA SER A 163 46.78 -4.03 17.85
C SER A 163 45.45 -4.72 18.15
N ASN A 164 45.12 -4.90 19.44
CA ASN A 164 43.86 -5.50 19.84
C ASN A 164 42.64 -4.71 19.34
N LEU A 165 42.72 -3.37 19.30
CA LEU A 165 41.65 -2.53 18.77
C LEU A 165 41.48 -2.70 17.26
N ILE A 166 42.57 -2.75 16.50
CA ILE A 166 42.52 -2.92 15.03
C ILE A 166 42.05 -4.33 14.66
N GLU A 167 42.45 -5.36 15.42
CA GLU A 167 42.03 -6.75 15.18
C GLU A 167 40.55 -7.00 15.44
N GLN A 168 39.90 -6.16 16.24
CA GLN A 168 38.44 -6.20 16.44
C GLN A 168 37.65 -5.57 15.29
N ILE A 169 38.30 -4.82 14.40
CA ILE A 169 37.64 -4.21 13.24
C ILE A 169 37.51 -5.26 12.14
N ASP A 170 36.32 -5.84 12.01
CA ASP A 170 36.01 -6.81 10.95
C ASP A 170 35.34 -6.12 9.75
N PHE A 171 35.98 -6.22 8.58
CA PHE A 171 35.42 -5.81 7.28
C PHE A 171 35.04 -7.00 6.40
N GLY A 172 35.00 -8.21 6.94
CA GLY A 172 34.67 -9.45 6.23
C GLY A 172 33.30 -9.44 5.54
N PHE A 173 32.39 -8.55 5.96
CA PHE A 173 31.11 -8.32 5.30
C PHE A 173 31.22 -7.64 3.92
N ILE A 174 32.31 -6.92 3.64
CA ILE A 174 32.52 -6.21 2.37
C ILE A 174 33.07 -7.19 1.34
N ASN A 175 32.17 -7.87 0.63
CA ASN A 175 32.51 -8.73 -0.50
C ASN A 175 31.95 -8.16 -1.82
N ILE A 176 32.21 -8.86 -2.94
CA ILE A 176 31.72 -8.41 -4.26
C ILE A 176 30.19 -8.31 -4.32
N GLN A 177 29.46 -9.16 -3.60
CA GLN A 177 28.01 -9.16 -3.57
C GLN A 177 27.50 -7.91 -2.83
N TRP A 178 28.10 -7.54 -1.70
CA TRP A 178 27.83 -6.28 -1.00
C TRP A 178 28.07 -5.07 -1.90
N VAL A 179 29.19 -5.06 -2.64
CA VAL A 179 29.47 -3.97 -3.61
C VAL A 179 28.43 -3.92 -4.73
N LEU A 180 27.94 -5.05 -5.22
CA LEU A 180 26.85 -5.10 -6.21
C LEU A 180 25.54 -4.56 -5.65
N VAL A 181 25.19 -4.90 -4.40
CA VAL A 181 24.00 -4.35 -3.72
C VAL A 181 24.13 -2.84 -3.51
N ALA A 182 25.33 -2.35 -3.15
CA ALA A 182 25.61 -0.92 -3.12
C ALA A 182 25.44 -0.28 -4.52
N GLY A 183 25.85 -0.97 -5.58
CA GLY A 183 25.60 -0.56 -6.97
C GLY A 183 24.11 -0.41 -7.29
N LEU A 184 23.28 -1.35 -6.85
CA LEU A 184 21.82 -1.27 -6.96
C LEU A 184 21.24 -0.10 -6.15
N GLY A 185 21.75 0.12 -4.93
CA GLY A 185 21.39 1.28 -4.11
C GLY A 185 21.73 2.61 -4.81
N TYR A 186 22.93 2.71 -5.39
CA TYR A 186 23.32 3.88 -6.17
C TYR A 186 22.42 4.07 -7.39
N TYR A 187 22.09 3.00 -8.11
CA TYR A 187 21.15 3.03 -9.21
C TYR A 187 19.79 3.58 -8.76
N LEU A 188 19.23 3.03 -7.69
CA LEU A 188 17.94 3.44 -7.12
C LEU A 188 17.93 4.93 -6.72
N PHE A 189 18.89 5.37 -5.90
CA PHE A 189 18.94 6.77 -5.46
C PHE A 189 19.25 7.71 -6.62
N SER A 190 20.09 7.29 -7.57
CA SER A 190 20.32 8.04 -8.79
C SER A 190 19.10 8.09 -9.69
N ASN A 191 18.12 7.20 -9.54
CA ASN A 191 16.83 7.24 -10.24
C ASN A 191 15.85 8.21 -9.56
N ILE A 192 15.69 8.12 -8.23
CA ILE A 192 14.61 8.80 -7.49
C ILE A 192 14.94 10.23 -7.00
N HIS A 193 16.21 10.65 -6.93
CA HIS A 193 16.58 11.93 -6.32
C HIS A 193 15.96 13.17 -7.00
N THR A 194 15.65 13.08 -8.30
CA THR A 194 14.96 14.13 -9.08
C THR A 194 13.79 13.50 -9.83
N PRO A 195 12.63 13.28 -9.18
CA PRO A 195 11.52 12.55 -9.79
C PRO A 195 11.09 13.11 -11.14
N ILE A 196 10.62 12.22 -12.02
CA ILE A 196 10.29 12.56 -13.41
C ILE A 196 8.83 12.27 -13.72
N GLU A 197 8.28 13.10 -14.61
CA GLU A 197 6.92 12.98 -15.13
C GLU A 197 6.90 12.01 -16.32
N VAL A 198 5.83 11.20 -16.43
CA VAL A 198 5.61 10.34 -17.58
C VAL A 198 4.61 11.01 -18.51
N GLU A 199 5.10 11.43 -19.67
CA GLU A 199 4.28 12.06 -20.71
C GLU A 199 3.89 11.10 -21.85
N PRO A 200 2.71 11.27 -22.47
CA PRO A 200 1.71 12.33 -22.26
C PRO A 200 0.71 12.08 -21.12
N ALA A 201 0.91 11.01 -20.33
CA ALA A 201 -0.07 10.58 -19.32
C ALA A 201 -0.30 11.64 -18.22
N THR A 202 0.76 12.34 -17.82
CA THR A 202 0.70 13.39 -16.78
C THR A 202 -0.03 14.62 -17.32
N GLU A 203 0.32 15.09 -18.51
CA GLU A 203 -0.35 16.22 -19.16
C GLU A 203 -1.85 15.96 -19.37
N LEU A 204 -2.22 14.78 -19.89
CA LEU A 204 -3.62 14.41 -20.09
C LEU A 204 -4.43 14.42 -18.78
N ASP A 205 -3.83 13.97 -17.67
CA ASP A 205 -4.48 14.02 -16.36
C ASP A 205 -4.69 15.45 -15.86
N LEU A 206 -3.67 16.31 -16.00
CA LEU A 206 -3.75 17.71 -15.59
C LEU A 206 -4.79 18.50 -16.38
N GLN A 207 -4.93 18.22 -17.68
CA GLN A 207 -5.92 18.85 -18.55
C GLN A 207 -7.34 18.31 -18.32
N THR A 208 -7.47 17.08 -17.80
CA THR A 208 -8.76 16.46 -17.55
C THR A 208 -9.42 17.06 -16.30
N GLU A 209 -10.45 17.88 -16.51
CA GLU A 209 -11.27 18.44 -15.43
C GLU A 209 -12.10 17.36 -14.70
N ASN A 210 -12.80 17.74 -13.62
CA ASN A 210 -13.68 16.84 -12.87
C ASN A 210 -15.17 17.02 -13.20
N THR A 211 -15.52 18.06 -13.94
CA THR A 211 -16.91 18.42 -14.28
C THR A 211 -17.28 17.94 -15.68
N LEU A 212 -18.54 17.54 -15.85
CA LEU A 212 -19.08 17.34 -17.18
C LEU A 212 -19.42 18.70 -17.80
N HIS A 213 -19.21 18.80 -19.10
CA HIS A 213 -19.64 19.92 -19.92
C HIS A 213 -20.62 19.42 -20.97
N LYS A 214 -21.59 20.26 -21.33
CA LYS A 214 -22.56 19.96 -22.38
C LYS A 214 -21.82 19.95 -23.72
N THR A 215 -21.82 18.83 -24.44
CA THR A 215 -21.22 18.80 -25.79
C THR A 215 -22.08 19.58 -26.78
N ALA A 216 -21.46 20.20 -27.78
CA ALA A 216 -22.16 21.06 -28.75
C ALA A 216 -23.09 20.28 -29.70
N ALA A 217 -22.77 19.01 -29.98
CA ALA A 217 -23.56 18.15 -30.86
C ALA A 217 -24.27 17.05 -30.05
N PHE A 218 -25.56 17.21 -29.76
CA PHE A 218 -26.38 16.11 -29.25
C PHE A 218 -27.79 16.15 -29.82
N SER A 219 -28.33 14.96 -30.07
CA SER A 219 -29.69 14.77 -30.56
C SER A 219 -30.64 14.57 -29.36
N ILE A 220 -31.59 15.49 -29.19
CA ILE A 220 -32.64 15.42 -28.17
C ILE A 220 -33.45 14.10 -28.27
N PRO A 221 -33.86 13.61 -29.46
CA PRO A 221 -34.56 12.33 -29.57
C PRO A 221 -33.74 11.15 -29.04
N LYS A 222 -32.43 11.12 -29.31
CA LYS A 222 -31.52 10.08 -28.81
C LYS A 222 -31.43 10.11 -27.28
N LEU A 223 -31.29 11.29 -26.69
CA LEU A 223 -31.28 11.45 -25.22
C LEU A 223 -32.61 11.02 -24.59
N LYS A 224 -33.74 11.29 -25.24
CA LYS A 224 -35.06 10.84 -24.77
C LYS A 224 -35.13 9.30 -24.74
N GLN A 225 -34.65 8.63 -25.80
CA GLN A 225 -34.58 7.16 -25.85
C GLN A 225 -33.65 6.58 -24.78
N GLU A 226 -32.44 7.16 -24.63
CA GLU A 226 -31.49 6.76 -23.58
C GLU A 226 -32.06 6.95 -22.17
N ASN A 227 -32.77 8.07 -21.93
CA ASN A 227 -33.45 8.33 -20.66
C ASN A 227 -34.56 7.30 -20.39
N GLN A 228 -35.38 6.98 -21.40
CA GLN A 228 -36.44 5.97 -21.28
C GLN A 228 -35.86 4.59 -20.95
N LEU A 229 -34.81 4.17 -21.66
CA LEU A 229 -34.11 2.91 -21.38
C LEU A 229 -33.53 2.90 -19.97
N GLY A 230 -32.85 3.98 -19.57
CA GLY A 230 -32.29 4.12 -18.23
C GLY A 230 -33.35 4.06 -17.13
N VAL A 231 -34.49 4.72 -17.33
CA VAL A 231 -35.61 4.71 -16.37
C VAL A 231 -36.17 3.30 -16.22
N ILE A 232 -36.44 2.61 -17.33
CA ILE A 232 -36.97 1.24 -17.29
C ILE A 232 -35.96 0.29 -16.64
N LEU A 233 -34.70 0.35 -17.04
CA LEU A 233 -33.64 -0.51 -16.51
C LEU A 233 -33.47 -0.33 -15.00
N ILE A 234 -33.30 0.91 -14.53
CA ILE A 234 -33.08 1.19 -13.11
C ILE A 234 -34.36 0.93 -12.30
N ALA A 235 -35.55 1.15 -12.86
CA ALA A 235 -36.81 0.77 -12.20
C ALA A 235 -36.92 -0.75 -11.99
N LEU A 236 -36.60 -1.55 -13.01
CA LEU A 236 -36.59 -3.02 -12.91
C LEU A 236 -35.55 -3.50 -11.91
N LEU A 237 -34.34 -2.92 -11.90
CA LEU A 237 -33.29 -3.26 -10.94
C LEU A 237 -33.66 -2.86 -9.51
N ASN A 238 -34.34 -1.72 -9.32
CA ASN A 238 -34.90 -1.33 -8.02
C ASN A 238 -35.95 -2.34 -7.54
N ALA A 239 -36.88 -2.75 -8.40
CA ALA A 239 -37.89 -3.74 -8.04
C ALA A 239 -37.23 -5.08 -7.64
N LEU A 240 -36.20 -5.50 -8.39
CA LEU A 240 -35.45 -6.72 -8.12
C LEU A 240 -34.70 -6.66 -6.79
N ILE A 241 -33.97 -5.57 -6.51
CA ILE A 241 -33.21 -5.46 -5.25
C ILE A 241 -34.15 -5.33 -4.04
N VAL A 242 -35.31 -4.69 -4.17
CA VAL A 242 -36.34 -4.69 -3.12
C VAL A 242 -36.83 -6.11 -2.86
N MET A 243 -37.18 -6.85 -3.91
CA MET A 243 -37.59 -8.25 -3.79
C MET A 243 -36.51 -9.09 -3.11
N TYR A 244 -35.25 -8.93 -3.54
CA TYR A 244 -34.10 -9.60 -2.93
C TYR A 244 -33.99 -9.26 -1.44
N LEU A 245 -33.95 -7.97 -1.07
CA LEU A 245 -33.82 -7.52 0.32
C LEU A 245 -34.96 -8.05 1.21
N LEU A 246 -36.21 -8.07 0.70
CA LEU A 246 -37.33 -8.66 1.42
C LEU A 246 -37.12 -10.16 1.67
N THR A 247 -36.76 -10.92 0.62
CA THR A 247 -36.47 -12.35 0.79
C THR A 247 -35.28 -12.57 1.73
N ASP A 248 -34.29 -11.70 1.69
CA ASP A 248 -33.07 -11.82 2.48
C ASP A 248 -33.32 -11.58 3.97
N ILE A 249 -34.09 -10.53 4.29
CA ILE A 249 -34.51 -10.23 5.66
C ILE A 249 -35.37 -11.37 6.21
N THR A 250 -36.30 -11.92 5.41
CA THR A 250 -37.09 -13.08 5.84
C THR A 250 -36.22 -14.30 6.09
N PHE A 251 -35.26 -14.59 5.21
CA PHE A 251 -34.31 -15.69 5.37
C PHE A 251 -33.49 -15.56 6.66
N ILE A 252 -32.92 -14.38 6.91
CA ILE A 252 -32.14 -14.09 8.13
C ILE A 252 -33.00 -14.26 9.39
N THR A 253 -34.24 -13.79 9.37
CA THR A 253 -35.12 -13.79 10.55
C THR A 253 -35.68 -15.18 10.86
N THR A 254 -35.97 -16.00 9.85
CA THR A 254 -36.62 -17.30 10.03
C THR A 254 -35.64 -18.44 10.36
N GLN A 255 -34.36 -18.34 10.00
CA GLN A 255 -33.40 -19.45 10.06
C GLN A 255 -32.43 -19.40 11.25
N GLN A 256 -32.92 -19.11 12.46
CA GLN A 256 -32.08 -19.06 13.68
C GLN A 256 -31.40 -20.40 14.06
N GLU A 257 -31.80 -21.55 13.49
CA GLU A 257 -31.35 -22.88 13.92
C GLU A 257 -30.70 -23.76 12.82
N ILE A 258 -30.08 -23.20 11.78
CA ILE A 258 -29.42 -24.05 10.77
C ILE A 258 -28.03 -24.50 11.23
N LYS A 259 -27.81 -25.83 11.19
CA LYS A 259 -26.51 -26.49 11.39
C LYS A 259 -25.41 -25.76 10.64
N ALA A 260 -24.37 -25.38 11.37
CA ALA A 260 -23.19 -24.64 10.91
C ALA A 260 -22.64 -25.15 9.54
N SER A 261 -22.64 -26.45 9.30
CA SER A 261 -22.10 -27.04 8.06
C SER A 261 -22.84 -26.62 6.78
N LEU A 262 -24.17 -26.41 6.80
CA LEU A 262 -24.91 -25.98 5.61
C LEU A 262 -24.73 -24.49 5.32
N TYR A 263 -24.54 -23.69 6.37
CA TYR A 263 -24.39 -22.24 6.29
C TYR A 263 -23.09 -21.84 5.57
N SER A 264 -21.98 -22.55 5.81
CA SER A 264 -20.65 -22.17 5.30
C SER A 264 -20.57 -22.12 3.76
N ALA A 265 -21.07 -23.13 3.05
CA ALA A 265 -20.98 -23.20 1.59
C ALA A 265 -21.97 -22.27 0.87
N GLN A 266 -23.21 -22.18 1.38
CA GLN A 266 -24.23 -21.29 0.81
C GLN A 266 -23.91 -19.81 1.05
N VAL A 267 -23.37 -19.47 2.21
CA VAL A 267 -22.99 -18.08 2.54
C VAL A 267 -21.73 -17.65 1.78
N HIS A 268 -20.74 -18.53 1.58
CA HIS A 268 -19.54 -18.16 0.83
C HIS A 268 -19.82 -17.79 -0.63
N ASN A 269 -20.58 -18.62 -1.34
CA ASN A 269 -20.94 -18.32 -2.73
C ASN A 269 -21.94 -17.16 -2.81
N GLY A 270 -22.85 -17.05 -1.84
CA GLY A 270 -23.82 -15.97 -1.75
C GLY A 270 -23.15 -14.60 -1.58
N ILE A 271 -22.28 -14.42 -0.59
CA ILE A 271 -21.62 -13.14 -0.30
C ILE A 271 -20.82 -12.66 -1.52
N ASN A 272 -20.06 -13.54 -2.17
CA ASN A 272 -19.25 -13.19 -3.34
C ASN A 272 -20.12 -12.71 -4.52
N ALA A 273 -21.26 -13.36 -4.78
CA ALA A 273 -22.18 -12.94 -5.84
C ALA A 273 -22.80 -11.56 -5.56
N LEU A 274 -23.16 -11.29 -4.29
CA LEU A 274 -23.72 -10.00 -3.89
C LEU A 274 -22.66 -8.89 -4.01
N ILE A 275 -21.43 -9.17 -3.60
CA ILE A 275 -20.27 -8.30 -3.79
C ILE A 275 -20.08 -7.95 -5.27
N ALA A 276 -20.14 -8.94 -6.17
CA ALA A 276 -20.04 -8.72 -7.61
C ALA A 276 -21.19 -7.86 -8.14
N SER A 277 -22.42 -8.07 -7.63
CA SER A 277 -23.58 -7.28 -8.05
C SER A 277 -23.44 -5.78 -7.73
N ILE A 278 -22.78 -5.42 -6.62
CA ILE A 278 -22.55 -4.01 -6.26
C ILE A 278 -21.60 -3.34 -7.28
N VAL A 279 -20.58 -4.05 -7.75
CA VAL A 279 -19.66 -3.52 -8.79
C VAL A 279 -20.40 -3.33 -10.10
N ILE A 280 -21.22 -4.31 -10.49
CA ILE A 280 -22.07 -4.21 -11.68
C ILE A 280 -23.04 -3.03 -11.53
N ALA A 281 -23.61 -2.82 -10.35
CA ALA A 281 -24.49 -1.68 -10.08
C ALA A 281 -23.76 -0.34 -10.30
N ILE A 282 -22.54 -0.19 -9.78
CA ILE A 282 -21.71 1.00 -10.01
C ILE A 282 -21.39 1.15 -11.51
N MET A 283 -21.01 0.08 -12.20
CA MET A 283 -20.71 0.13 -13.65
C MET A 283 -21.91 0.58 -14.48
N ILE A 284 -23.11 0.08 -14.18
CA ILE A 284 -24.35 0.51 -14.86
C ILE A 284 -24.62 1.99 -14.59
N LEU A 285 -24.48 2.46 -13.35
CA LEU A 285 -24.65 3.88 -13.03
C LEU A 285 -23.64 4.77 -13.75
N LEU A 286 -22.37 4.34 -13.81
CA LEU A 286 -21.33 5.03 -14.57
C LEU A 286 -21.66 5.10 -16.06
N TYR A 287 -22.19 4.03 -16.63
CA TYR A 287 -22.61 3.98 -18.03
C TYR A 287 -23.81 4.88 -18.32
N VAL A 288 -24.85 4.85 -17.47
CA VAL A 288 -26.06 5.66 -17.65
C VAL A 288 -25.75 7.15 -17.50
N PHE A 289 -24.93 7.54 -16.53
CA PHE A 289 -24.62 8.94 -16.23
C PHE A 289 -23.27 9.42 -16.80
N ARG A 290 -22.80 8.85 -17.92
CA ARG A 290 -21.48 9.20 -18.50
C ARG A 290 -21.45 10.56 -19.20
N ASP A 291 -22.51 10.94 -19.92
CA ASP A 291 -22.51 12.05 -20.88
C ASP A 291 -23.66 13.06 -20.61
N ASN A 292 -24.19 13.67 -21.67
CA ASN A 292 -25.20 14.73 -21.67
C ASN A 292 -26.54 14.36 -21.01
N LEU A 293 -26.77 13.09 -20.69
CA LEU A 293 -27.97 12.65 -19.98
C LEU A 293 -28.13 13.38 -18.63
N ASN A 294 -27.02 13.80 -18.02
CA ASN A 294 -27.00 14.62 -16.80
C ASN A 294 -27.63 16.02 -16.98
N PHE A 295 -27.63 16.55 -18.21
CA PHE A 295 -28.14 17.88 -18.58
C PHE A 295 -29.51 17.83 -19.29
N TYR A 296 -30.09 16.65 -19.46
CA TYR A 296 -31.41 16.50 -20.07
C TYR A 296 -32.51 16.96 -19.10
N GLU A 297 -33.36 17.91 -19.50
CA GLU A 297 -34.35 18.56 -18.61
C GLU A 297 -35.33 17.60 -17.94
N GLN A 298 -35.67 16.47 -18.59
CA GLN A 298 -36.62 15.48 -18.06
C GLN A 298 -35.93 14.28 -17.36
N ASN A 299 -34.67 14.41 -16.93
CA ASN A 299 -33.94 13.33 -16.26
C ASN A 299 -34.27 13.16 -14.76
N ALA A 300 -35.16 13.98 -14.19
CA ALA A 300 -35.47 13.96 -12.76
C ALA A 300 -35.98 12.61 -12.25
N SER A 301 -36.76 11.89 -13.07
CA SER A 301 -37.21 10.52 -12.72
C SER A 301 -36.03 9.55 -12.64
N LEU A 302 -35.13 9.59 -13.63
CA LEU A 302 -33.94 8.76 -13.69
C LEU A 302 -33.02 9.00 -12.49
N LYS A 303 -32.77 10.27 -12.14
CA LYS A 303 -31.97 10.65 -10.97
C LYS A 303 -32.57 10.14 -9.65
N ARG A 304 -33.90 10.27 -9.47
CA ARG A 304 -34.60 9.75 -8.29
C ARG A 304 -34.48 8.23 -8.20
N LEU A 305 -34.72 7.51 -9.31
CA LEU A 305 -34.57 6.05 -9.34
C LEU A 305 -33.13 5.60 -9.07
N ALA A 306 -32.14 6.31 -9.60
CA ALA A 306 -30.73 6.04 -9.32
C ALA A 306 -30.38 6.29 -7.84
N PHE A 307 -30.90 7.36 -7.24
CA PHE A 307 -30.72 7.64 -5.81
C PHE A 307 -31.33 6.54 -4.95
N THR A 308 -32.59 6.15 -5.23
CA THR A 308 -33.22 5.01 -4.56
C THR A 308 -32.40 3.74 -4.72
N TRP A 309 -31.86 3.48 -5.91
CA TRP A 309 -31.06 2.29 -6.18
C TRP A 309 -29.75 2.27 -5.39
N ILE A 310 -29.07 3.41 -5.27
CA ILE A 310 -27.87 3.55 -4.43
C ILE A 310 -28.22 3.28 -2.97
N VAL A 311 -29.31 3.85 -2.45
CA VAL A 311 -29.76 3.61 -1.07
C VAL A 311 -30.06 2.13 -0.84
N LEU A 312 -30.75 1.46 -1.77
CA LEU A 312 -31.02 0.03 -1.68
C LEU A 312 -29.74 -0.82 -1.75
N ASN A 313 -28.73 -0.42 -2.54
CA ASN A 313 -27.42 -1.09 -2.53
C ASN A 313 -26.66 -0.88 -1.21
N ILE A 314 -26.82 0.28 -0.55
CA ILE A 314 -26.25 0.49 0.79
C ILE A 314 -26.96 -0.42 1.81
N LEU A 315 -28.29 -0.57 1.74
CA LEU A 315 -29.01 -1.53 2.57
C LEU A 315 -28.57 -2.97 2.30
N LEU A 316 -28.30 -3.32 1.04
CA LEU A 316 -27.73 -4.61 0.66
C LEU A 316 -26.36 -4.82 1.31
N VAL A 317 -25.47 -3.81 1.27
CA VAL A 317 -24.18 -3.86 1.96
C VAL A 317 -24.37 -4.14 3.45
N LEU A 318 -25.30 -3.46 4.13
CA LEU A 318 -25.57 -3.70 5.54
C LEU A 318 -26.05 -5.13 5.82
N SER A 319 -26.89 -5.72 4.95
CA SER A 319 -27.29 -7.12 5.07
C SER A 319 -26.09 -8.08 4.95
N ILE A 320 -25.17 -7.82 4.00
CA ILE A 320 -23.96 -8.62 3.83
C ILE A 320 -23.05 -8.49 5.06
N VAL A 321 -22.89 -7.28 5.62
CA VAL A 321 -22.13 -7.07 6.86
C VAL A 321 -22.74 -7.89 7.99
N PHE A 322 -24.06 -7.87 8.16
CA PHE A 322 -24.74 -8.66 9.19
C PHE A 322 -24.46 -10.16 9.05
N LYS A 323 -24.61 -10.73 7.85
CA LYS A 323 -24.31 -12.14 7.57
C LYS A 323 -22.83 -12.47 7.81
N ASN A 324 -21.92 -11.61 7.38
CA ASN A 324 -20.49 -11.81 7.59
C ASN A 324 -20.14 -11.77 9.09
N SER A 325 -20.79 -10.90 9.86
CA SER A 325 -20.64 -10.86 11.33
C SER A 325 -21.14 -12.14 12.00
N GLN A 326 -22.29 -12.68 11.58
CA GLN A 326 -22.74 -14.00 12.05
C GLN A 326 -21.72 -15.09 11.68
N TYR A 327 -21.20 -15.04 10.45
CA TYR A 327 -20.21 -16.00 9.99
C TYR A 327 -18.89 -15.92 10.78
N ILE A 328 -18.46 -14.71 11.14
CA ILE A 328 -17.31 -14.47 12.03
C ILE A 328 -17.59 -15.01 13.44
N TYR A 329 -18.79 -14.80 13.98
CA TYR A 329 -19.16 -15.28 15.30
C TYR A 329 -19.15 -16.82 15.39
N TYR A 330 -19.70 -17.50 14.39
CA TYR A 330 -19.80 -18.96 14.42
C TYR A 330 -18.50 -19.68 14.04
N PHE A 331 -17.73 -19.15 13.09
CA PHE A 331 -16.55 -19.84 12.50
C PHE A 331 -15.23 -19.10 12.70
N GLY A 332 -15.24 -18.02 13.47
CA GLY A 332 -14.05 -17.25 13.78
C GLY A 332 -13.69 -16.14 12.81
N LEU A 333 -12.66 -15.37 13.13
CA LEU A 333 -12.15 -14.31 12.26
C LEU A 333 -11.09 -14.88 11.31
N THR A 334 -11.08 -14.44 10.05
CA THR A 334 -10.07 -14.82 9.05
C THR A 334 -9.78 -13.63 8.14
N TYR A 335 -8.63 -13.65 7.46
CA TYR A 335 -8.27 -12.66 6.45
C TYR A 335 -9.32 -12.50 5.35
N LYS A 336 -9.96 -13.59 4.91
CA LYS A 336 -11.03 -13.52 3.90
C LYS A 336 -12.24 -12.73 4.42
N ARG A 337 -12.63 -12.95 5.68
CA ARG A 337 -13.77 -12.26 6.31
C ARG A 337 -13.47 -10.79 6.61
N ILE A 338 -12.24 -10.45 6.97
CA ILE A 338 -11.76 -9.06 7.08
C ILE A 338 -11.75 -8.39 5.70
N GLY A 339 -11.26 -9.09 4.68
CA GLY A 339 -11.26 -8.63 3.29
C GLY A 339 -12.65 -8.27 2.78
N VAL A 340 -13.68 -9.06 3.13
CA VAL A 340 -15.09 -8.73 2.84
C VAL A 340 -15.49 -7.39 3.48
N ILE A 341 -15.15 -7.14 4.75
CA ILE A 341 -15.48 -5.87 5.43
C ILE A 341 -14.79 -4.68 4.75
N VAL A 342 -13.49 -4.80 4.47
CA VAL A 342 -12.71 -3.75 3.77
C VAL A 342 -13.29 -3.48 2.38
N TYR A 343 -13.67 -4.53 1.67
CA TYR A 343 -14.29 -4.43 0.36
C TYR A 343 -15.64 -3.71 0.43
N LEU A 344 -16.51 -4.08 1.38
CA LEU A 344 -17.83 -3.45 1.54
C LEU A 344 -17.72 -1.98 1.93
N LEU A 345 -16.70 -1.61 2.72
CA LEU A 345 -16.36 -0.22 3.02
C LEU A 345 -15.99 0.54 1.72
N LEU A 346 -15.10 -0.02 0.90
CA LEU A 346 -14.74 0.56 -0.40
C LEU A 346 -15.95 0.68 -1.34
N ALA A 347 -16.80 -0.34 -1.39
CA ALA A 347 -18.00 -0.34 -2.22
C ALA A 347 -18.99 0.75 -1.76
N THR A 348 -19.14 0.93 -0.45
CA THR A 348 -19.97 2.00 0.13
C THR A 348 -19.42 3.38 -0.24
N ILE A 349 -18.10 3.58 -0.13
CA ILE A 349 -17.46 4.83 -0.59
C ILE A 349 -17.69 5.04 -2.09
N GLY A 350 -17.58 3.97 -2.90
CA GLY A 350 -17.87 4.00 -4.34
C GLY A 350 -19.32 4.39 -4.66
N LEU A 351 -20.28 3.87 -3.91
CA LEU A 351 -21.71 4.20 -4.04
C LEU A 351 -21.97 5.67 -3.64
N VAL A 352 -21.41 6.13 -2.52
CA VAL A 352 -21.53 7.51 -2.05
C VAL A 352 -20.88 8.50 -3.04
N THR A 353 -19.69 8.20 -3.55
CA THR A 353 -19.03 9.05 -4.55
C THR A 353 -19.78 9.07 -5.88
N THR A 354 -20.43 7.95 -6.26
CA THR A 354 -21.34 7.91 -7.42
C THR A 354 -22.55 8.82 -7.22
N LEU A 355 -23.12 8.88 -6.01
CA LEU A 355 -24.20 9.79 -5.67
C LEU A 355 -23.76 11.26 -5.80
N LEU A 356 -22.59 11.60 -5.25
CA LEU A 356 -22.00 12.94 -5.38
C LEU A 356 -21.73 13.29 -6.85
N LYS A 357 -21.28 12.32 -7.66
CA LYS A 357 -21.08 12.48 -9.09
C LYS A 357 -22.38 12.85 -9.82
N ILE A 358 -23.47 12.13 -9.56
CA ILE A 358 -24.77 12.34 -10.20
C ILE A 358 -25.35 13.71 -9.80
N ASN A 359 -25.24 14.08 -8.53
CA ASN A 359 -25.78 15.35 -8.03
C ASN A 359 -24.98 16.56 -8.56
N GLY A 360 -23.64 16.45 -8.57
CA GLY A 360 -22.74 17.52 -8.98
C GLY A 360 -22.34 17.53 -10.45
N ALA A 361 -23.00 16.73 -11.31
CA ALA A 361 -22.67 16.53 -12.72
C ALA A 361 -21.16 16.33 -12.98
N LYS A 362 -20.52 15.49 -12.16
CA LYS A 362 -19.09 15.18 -12.28
C LYS A 362 -18.86 14.09 -13.33
N ASN A 363 -17.68 14.09 -13.94
CA ASN A 363 -17.30 13.07 -14.91
C ASN A 363 -16.79 11.79 -14.23
N ASN A 364 -16.47 10.75 -15.01
CA ASN A 364 -16.00 9.47 -14.47
C ASN A 364 -14.59 9.59 -13.85
N TRP A 365 -13.76 10.52 -14.33
CA TRP A 365 -12.42 10.78 -13.80
C TRP A 365 -12.44 11.28 -12.36
N TYR A 366 -13.38 12.16 -12.00
CA TYR A 366 -13.62 12.56 -10.62
C TYR A 366 -13.79 11.35 -9.69
N LEU A 367 -14.62 10.39 -10.10
CA LEU A 367 -14.90 9.20 -9.29
C LEU A 367 -13.66 8.32 -9.15
N PHE A 368 -12.92 8.11 -10.24
CA PHE A 368 -11.68 7.33 -10.21
C PHE A 368 -10.63 7.98 -9.28
N ARG A 369 -10.48 9.31 -9.33
CA ARG A 369 -9.57 10.08 -8.46
C ARG A 369 -9.89 9.94 -6.98
N ILE A 370 -11.17 10.13 -6.60
CA ILE A 370 -11.56 10.06 -5.18
C ILE A 370 -11.52 8.63 -4.66
N ASN A 371 -12.01 7.65 -5.42
CA ASN A 371 -12.02 6.25 -4.96
C ASN A 371 -10.62 5.65 -4.88
N THR A 372 -9.70 6.01 -5.77
CA THR A 372 -8.29 5.56 -5.65
C THR A 372 -7.59 6.18 -4.44
N GLN A 373 -7.88 7.44 -4.11
CA GLN A 373 -7.39 8.07 -2.87
C GLN A 373 -7.96 7.37 -1.62
N ALA A 374 -9.25 7.06 -1.62
CA ALA A 374 -9.88 6.33 -0.52
C ALA A 374 -9.28 4.92 -0.35
N ALA A 375 -9.05 4.21 -1.46
CA ALA A 375 -8.39 2.90 -1.44
C ALA A 375 -6.96 2.97 -0.89
N PHE A 376 -6.19 3.99 -1.28
CA PHE A 376 -4.86 4.22 -0.73
C PHE A 376 -4.90 4.51 0.78
N ALA A 377 -5.81 5.37 1.23
CA ALA A 377 -5.97 5.67 2.65
C ALA A 377 -6.33 4.43 3.47
N ILE A 378 -7.26 3.61 2.98
CA ILE A 378 -7.66 2.35 3.63
C ILE A 378 -6.49 1.36 3.63
N LEU A 379 -5.71 1.27 2.56
CA LEU A 379 -4.51 0.42 2.51
C LEU A 379 -3.50 0.81 3.61
N VAL A 380 -3.19 2.11 3.71
CA VAL A 380 -2.27 2.64 4.73
C VAL A 380 -2.81 2.38 6.14
N ILE A 381 -4.07 2.69 6.42
CA ILE A 381 -4.68 2.46 7.74
C ILE A 381 -4.72 0.96 8.07
N SER A 382 -5.10 0.12 7.10
CA SER A 382 -5.15 -1.34 7.30
C SER A 382 -3.77 -1.92 7.58
N SER A 383 -2.71 -1.37 6.99
CA SER A 383 -1.35 -1.78 7.29
C SER A 383 -0.82 -1.35 8.66
N THR A 384 -1.52 -0.48 9.40
CA THR A 384 -1.09 -0.16 10.77
C THR A 384 -1.57 -1.19 11.78
N ILE A 385 -2.47 -2.08 11.40
CA ILE A 385 -3.14 -3.03 12.29
C ILE A 385 -2.44 -4.39 12.21
N ASN A 386 -2.08 -4.96 13.37
CA ASN A 386 -1.61 -6.34 13.45
C ASN A 386 -2.81 -7.29 13.32
N TRP A 387 -3.18 -7.60 12.07
CA TRP A 387 -4.32 -8.46 11.78
C TRP A 387 -4.17 -9.87 12.35
N ASP A 388 -2.96 -10.45 12.35
CA ASP A 388 -2.74 -11.79 12.88
C ASP A 388 -3.01 -11.87 14.37
N TYR A 389 -2.54 -10.87 15.14
CA TYR A 389 -2.86 -10.75 16.55
C TYR A 389 -4.38 -10.63 16.77
N HIS A 390 -5.07 -9.73 16.05
CA HIS A 390 -6.51 -9.56 16.21
C HIS A 390 -7.31 -10.79 15.78
N ILE A 391 -6.88 -11.50 14.74
CA ILE A 391 -7.47 -12.77 14.32
C ILE A 391 -7.33 -13.79 15.45
N THR A 392 -6.12 -14.02 15.96
CA THR A 392 -5.90 -14.98 17.06
C THR A 392 -6.70 -14.60 18.29
N ASN A 393 -6.57 -13.36 18.77
CA ASN A 393 -7.25 -12.88 19.97
C ASN A 393 -8.78 -13.00 19.85
N TYR A 394 -9.36 -12.67 18.69
CA TYR A 394 -10.79 -12.81 18.49
C TYR A 394 -11.23 -14.27 18.51
N ASN A 395 -10.47 -15.15 17.84
CA ASN A 395 -10.80 -16.57 17.72
C ASN A 395 -10.80 -17.28 19.07
N PHE A 396 -9.80 -17.03 19.93
CA PHE A 396 -9.74 -17.65 21.26
C PHE A 396 -10.81 -17.13 22.22
N ASN A 397 -11.19 -15.84 22.14
CA ASN A 397 -12.07 -15.21 23.14
C ASN A 397 -13.56 -15.19 22.76
N TYR A 398 -13.89 -15.16 21.46
CA TYR A 398 -15.27 -14.87 21.02
C TYR A 398 -15.84 -15.86 20.01
N ALA A 399 -15.01 -16.60 19.28
CA ALA A 399 -15.50 -17.51 18.26
C ALA A 399 -16.14 -18.76 18.88
N LYS A 400 -17.34 -19.14 18.41
CA LYS A 400 -18.01 -20.36 18.90
C LYS A 400 -17.30 -21.63 18.45
N SER A 401 -16.73 -21.61 17.24
CA SER A 401 -15.85 -22.64 16.73
C SER A 401 -14.74 -21.97 15.93
N MET A 402 -13.49 -22.37 16.18
CA MET A 402 -12.34 -21.87 15.43
C MET A 402 -11.61 -23.01 14.73
N ASP A 403 -10.99 -22.67 13.61
CA ASP A 403 -10.07 -23.55 12.90
C ASP A 403 -8.65 -23.34 13.45
N TYR A 404 -8.22 -24.19 14.38
CA TYR A 404 -6.89 -24.11 14.98
C TYR A 404 -5.77 -24.15 13.94
N LYS A 405 -5.90 -24.99 12.90
CA LYS A 405 -4.88 -25.11 11.84
C LYS A 405 -4.71 -23.80 11.11
N TYR A 406 -5.81 -23.10 10.83
CA TYR A 406 -5.76 -21.77 10.22
C TYR A 406 -5.04 -20.75 11.12
N VAL A 407 -5.38 -20.69 12.41
CA VAL A 407 -4.80 -19.71 13.34
C VAL A 407 -3.30 -19.98 13.58
N ILE A 408 -2.90 -21.24 13.73
CA ILE A 408 -1.50 -21.65 13.89
C ILE A 408 -0.69 -21.30 12.62
N ALA A 409 -1.27 -21.49 11.43
CA ALA A 409 -0.62 -21.22 10.14
C ALA A 409 -0.51 -19.74 9.75
N LEU A 410 -1.00 -18.79 10.57
CA LEU A 410 -0.77 -17.35 10.35
C LEU A 410 0.73 -17.01 10.48
N SER A 411 1.11 -15.78 10.14
CA SER A 411 2.53 -15.38 10.27
C SER A 411 2.97 -15.32 11.74
N ASP A 412 4.26 -15.10 11.97
CA ASP A 412 4.81 -15.07 13.32
C ASP A 412 4.31 -13.91 14.20
N ASN A 413 3.60 -12.96 13.60
CA ASN A 413 2.98 -11.83 14.31
C ASN A 413 1.93 -12.24 15.37
N ASN A 414 1.50 -13.52 15.40
CA ASN A 414 0.65 -14.06 16.45
C ASN A 414 1.34 -15.07 17.39
N THR A 415 2.61 -15.39 17.16
CA THR A 415 3.29 -16.51 17.82
C THR A 415 3.36 -16.35 19.34
N LEU A 416 3.70 -15.15 19.82
CA LEU A 416 3.75 -14.88 21.26
C LEU A 416 2.38 -15.06 21.93
N LEU A 417 1.32 -14.55 21.28
CA LEU A 417 -0.05 -14.72 21.78
C LEU A 417 -0.49 -16.20 21.75
N LEU A 418 -0.09 -16.97 20.74
CA LEU A 418 -0.39 -18.41 20.70
C LEU A 418 0.26 -19.15 21.88
N ASN A 419 1.49 -18.81 22.24
CA ASN A 419 2.20 -19.39 23.37
C ASN A 419 1.46 -19.13 24.71
N GLU A 420 0.90 -17.93 24.88
CA GLU A 420 0.07 -17.60 26.05
C GLU A 420 -1.22 -18.43 26.15
N GLN A 421 -1.65 -19.08 25.05
CA GLN A 421 -2.89 -19.86 25.00
C GLN A 421 -2.68 -21.38 25.14
N LEU A 422 -1.45 -21.84 25.42
CA LEU A 422 -1.14 -23.27 25.51
C LEU A 422 -1.96 -24.02 26.58
N ASP A 423 -2.31 -23.34 27.67
CA ASP A 423 -3.11 -23.91 28.78
C ASP A 423 -4.62 -24.03 28.47
N ASN A 424 -5.05 -23.69 27.25
CA ASN A 424 -6.47 -23.75 26.89
C ASN A 424 -6.94 -25.21 26.78
N GLU A 425 -7.92 -25.59 27.62
CA GLU A 425 -8.46 -26.96 27.73
C GLU A 425 -8.98 -27.56 26.41
N ASN A 426 -9.26 -26.71 25.40
CA ASN A 426 -9.80 -27.15 24.11
C ASN A 426 -8.73 -27.49 23.05
N LEU A 427 -7.44 -27.36 23.36
CA LEU A 427 -6.35 -27.70 22.46
C LEU A 427 -6.03 -29.21 22.50
N ASN A 428 -5.83 -29.82 21.33
CA ASN A 428 -5.34 -31.19 21.24
C ASN A 428 -3.80 -31.21 21.25
N GLY A 429 -3.21 -32.37 21.59
CA GLY A 429 -1.74 -32.54 21.66
C GLY A 429 -1.01 -32.14 20.38
N ASP A 430 -1.57 -32.43 19.20
CA ASP A 430 -0.98 -32.03 17.91
C ASP A 430 -0.91 -30.50 17.76
N SER A 431 -1.95 -29.76 18.17
CA SER A 431 -1.95 -28.29 18.09
C SER A 431 -0.98 -27.67 19.09
N ILE A 432 -0.87 -28.25 20.30
CA ILE A 432 0.11 -27.82 21.31
C ILE A 432 1.52 -27.95 20.74
N HIS A 433 1.88 -29.12 20.20
CA HIS A 433 3.21 -29.32 19.61
C HIS A 433 3.50 -28.34 18.46
N GLN A 434 2.52 -28.06 17.59
CA GLN A 434 2.71 -27.10 16.50
C GLN A 434 2.90 -25.67 16.99
N ILE A 435 2.21 -25.27 18.07
CA ILE A 435 2.37 -23.95 18.69
C ILE A 435 3.76 -23.84 19.32
N GLU A 436 4.20 -24.85 20.07
CA GLU A 436 5.52 -24.89 20.70
C GLU A 436 6.64 -24.85 19.64
N GLU A 437 6.53 -25.66 18.58
CA GLU A 437 7.49 -25.66 17.47
C GLU A 437 7.57 -24.29 16.80
N LYS A 438 6.41 -23.66 16.52
CA LYS A 438 6.35 -22.31 15.95
C LYS A 438 7.00 -21.29 16.89
N TYR A 439 6.70 -21.35 18.18
CA TYR A 439 7.27 -20.47 19.20
C TYR A 439 8.79 -20.61 19.28
N HIS A 440 9.30 -21.82 19.39
CA HIS A 440 10.75 -22.07 19.45
C HIS A 440 11.46 -21.59 18.19
N ASN A 441 10.91 -21.86 17.01
CA ASN A 441 11.46 -21.39 15.74
C ASN A 441 11.50 -19.85 15.68
N TYR A 442 10.42 -19.19 16.09
CA TYR A 442 10.35 -17.73 16.08
C TYR A 442 11.28 -17.08 17.11
N VAL A 443 11.34 -17.60 18.34
CA VAL A 443 12.27 -17.11 19.37
C VAL A 443 13.72 -17.32 18.93
N TYR A 444 14.04 -18.45 18.30
CA TYR A 444 15.37 -18.68 17.73
C TYR A 444 15.71 -17.63 16.65
N GLN A 445 14.78 -17.33 15.73
CA GLN A 445 14.96 -16.27 14.75
C GLN A 445 15.20 -14.91 15.43
N LEU A 446 14.35 -14.53 16.39
CA LEU A 446 14.51 -13.26 17.12
C LEU A 446 15.87 -13.17 17.84
N ARG A 447 16.33 -14.25 18.48
CA ARG A 447 17.65 -14.26 19.17
C ARG A 447 18.84 -14.20 18.23
N THR A 448 18.66 -14.60 16.96
CA THR A 448 19.72 -14.58 15.95
C THR A 448 19.68 -13.36 15.04
N ASN A 449 18.62 -12.55 15.10
CA ASN A 449 18.54 -11.26 14.41
C ASN A 449 19.71 -10.36 14.83
N ASN A 450 20.35 -9.74 13.86
CA ASN A 450 21.24 -8.62 14.11
C ASN A 450 20.46 -7.29 14.23
N TRP A 451 21.17 -6.19 14.42
CA TRP A 451 20.55 -4.88 14.64
C TRP A 451 19.70 -4.40 13.44
N GLN A 452 20.01 -4.82 12.21
CA GLN A 452 19.25 -4.44 11.00
C GLN A 452 17.89 -5.15 10.91
N GLU A 453 17.82 -6.37 11.40
CA GLU A 453 16.66 -7.25 11.31
C GLU A 453 15.71 -7.11 12.50
N LEU A 454 16.09 -6.28 13.49
CA LEU A 454 15.32 -6.06 14.70
C LEU A 454 13.85 -5.74 14.38
N ARG A 455 13.00 -6.39 15.16
CA ARG A 455 11.55 -6.19 15.23
C ARG A 455 11.20 -5.80 16.65
N TYR A 456 10.01 -5.23 16.84
CA TYR A 456 9.53 -4.89 18.17
C TYR A 456 9.49 -6.11 19.12
N ASP A 457 9.20 -7.30 18.59
CA ASP A 457 9.16 -8.53 19.38
C ASP A 457 10.53 -8.96 19.94
N ASN A 458 11.65 -8.55 19.33
CA ASN A 458 12.99 -8.79 19.90
C ASN A 458 13.09 -8.26 21.33
N PHE A 459 12.48 -7.10 21.60
CA PHE A 459 12.53 -6.46 22.91
C PHE A 459 11.62 -7.11 23.95
N LYS A 460 10.71 -8.01 23.55
CA LYS A 460 9.81 -8.73 24.46
C LYS A 460 10.44 -10.01 25.01
N ILE A 461 11.36 -10.62 24.26
CA ILE A 461 12.00 -11.88 24.64
C ILE A 461 13.27 -11.67 25.49
N ASP A 462 13.86 -10.47 25.46
CA ASP A 462 15.04 -10.12 26.28
C ASP A 462 14.67 -9.75 27.72
N THR A 463 13.37 -9.62 28.02
CA THR A 463 12.83 -9.29 29.35
C THR A 463 12.40 -10.49 30.18
N GLU A 464 12.49 -11.71 29.64
CA GLU A 464 12.29 -12.99 30.33
C GLU A 464 13.62 -13.74 30.46
#